data_AF-A0AAU9TTH5-F1
#
_entry.id   AF-A0AAU9TTH5-F1
#
_cell.length_a   1.000
_cell.length_b   1.000
_cell.length_c   1.000
_cell.angle_alpha   90.00
_cell.angle_beta   90.00
_cell.angle_gamma   90.00
#
_symmetry.space_group_name_H-M   'P 1'
#
loop_
_entity.id
_entity.type
_entity.pdbx_description
1 polymer ?
#
loop_
_entity_poly.entity_id
_entity_poly.type
_entity_poly.pdbx_seq_one_letter_code
_entity_poly.pdbx_strand_id
1 'polypeptide(L)'
;MEWGVKENRIAVIALHKLGMEPSVMFQILQKLGISRMFVYRTINRYNNTSSVEDQKRSGRPRVVGTTNAVKARINRIPIRKQKNLITKNEHSR
;
A
#
# COMPACT_ATOMS: atom_id res chain seq x y z
N MET A 1 21.42 -18.46 -4.83
CA MET A 1 20.66 -17.40 -5.52
C MET A 1 19.46 -17.10 -4.64
N GLU A 2 19.43 -15.94 -3.98
CA GLU A 2 18.31 -15.60 -3.09
C GLU A 2 17.14 -15.06 -3.91
N TRP A 3 15.99 -15.72 -3.79
CA TRP A 3 14.77 -15.28 -4.45
C TRP A 3 14.13 -14.15 -3.64
N GLY A 4 13.77 -13.07 -4.33
CA GLY A 4 13.06 -11.96 -3.71
C GLY A 4 11.59 -12.27 -3.41
N VAL A 5 10.95 -11.38 -2.66
CA VAL A 5 9.54 -11.53 -2.25
C VAL A 5 8.60 -11.60 -3.46
N LYS A 6 8.93 -10.88 -4.54
CA LYS A 6 8.12 -10.85 -5.76
C LYS A 6 8.19 -12.19 -6.49
N GLU A 7 9.39 -12.73 -6.65
CA GLU A 7 9.67 -14.02 -7.27
C GLU A 7 8.97 -15.15 -6.49
N ASN A 8 9.00 -15.09 -5.16
CA ASN A 8 8.30 -16.05 -4.29
C ASN A 8 6.77 -16.01 -4.51
N ARG A 9 6.19 -14.82 -4.69
CA ARG A 9 4.75 -14.69 -5.00
C ARG A 9 4.42 -15.26 -6.37
N ILE A 10 5.27 -15.01 -7.37
CA ILE A 10 5.10 -15.56 -8.73
C ILE A 10 5.09 -17.10 -8.65
N ALA A 11 6.05 -17.70 -7.94
CA ALA A 11 6.12 -19.15 -7.78
C ALA A 11 4.83 -19.73 -7.15
N VAL A 12 4.36 -19.13 -6.05
CA VAL A 12 3.10 -19.55 -5.40
C VAL A 12 1.92 -19.43 -6.35
N ILE A 13 1.79 -18.31 -7.06
CA ILE A 13 0.65 -18.06 -7.96
C ILE A 13 0.68 -19.01 -9.18
N ALA A 14 1.86 -19.31 -9.72
CA ALA A 14 2.01 -20.27 -10.81
C ALA A 14 1.52 -21.66 -10.39
N LEU A 15 1.96 -22.15 -9.22
CA LEU A 15 1.50 -23.43 -8.67
C LEU A 15 -0.01 -23.41 -8.35
N HIS A 16 -0.54 -22.27 -7.91
CA HIS A 16 -1.97 -22.14 -7.57
C HIS A 16 -2.83 -22.26 -8.83
N LYS A 17 -2.38 -21.65 -9.94
CA LYS A 17 -3.03 -21.76 -11.24
C LYS A 17 -2.98 -23.17 -11.82
N LEU A 18 -1.99 -23.97 -11.44
CA LEU A 18 -1.93 -25.40 -11.75
C LEU A 18 -2.89 -26.24 -10.90
N GLY A 19 -3.65 -25.65 -9.98
CA GLY A 19 -4.61 -26.34 -9.13
C GLY A 19 -3.98 -27.15 -8.00
N MET A 20 -2.72 -26.88 -7.65
CA MET A 20 -2.06 -27.59 -6.56
C MET A 20 -2.63 -27.17 -5.20
N GLU A 21 -2.71 -28.15 -4.29
CA GLU A 21 -3.19 -27.93 -2.94
C GLU A 21 -2.13 -27.18 -2.11
N PRO A 22 -2.50 -26.20 -1.27
CA PRO A 22 -1.56 -25.35 -0.55
C PRO A 22 -0.51 -26.09 0.30
N SER A 23 -0.83 -27.27 0.84
CA SER A 23 0.12 -28.07 1.62
C SER A 23 1.23 -28.64 0.73
N VAL A 24 0.89 -29.10 -0.48
CA VAL A 24 1.84 -29.61 -1.48
C VAL A 24 2.74 -28.48 -1.97
N MET A 25 2.15 -27.31 -2.24
CA MET A 25 2.91 -26.11 -2.65
C MET A 25 3.95 -25.73 -1.59
N PHE A 26 3.57 -25.75 -0.30
CA PHE A 26 4.49 -25.50 0.79
C PHE A 26 5.64 -26.53 0.84
N GLN A 27 5.35 -27.82 0.68
CA GLN A 27 6.40 -28.85 0.66
C GLN A 27 7.41 -28.66 -0.48
N ILE A 28 6.98 -28.15 -1.63
CA ILE A 28 7.84 -27.81 -2.76
C ILE A 28 8.68 -26.57 -2.44
N LEU A 29 8.01 -25.51 -1.95
CA LEU A 29 8.60 -24.18 -1.76
C LEU A 29 9.40 -24.03 -0.46
N GLN A 30 9.29 -24.95 0.50
CA GLN A 30 10.08 -24.92 1.74
C GLN A 30 11.59 -24.98 1.47
N LYS A 31 11.99 -25.64 0.37
CA LYS A 31 13.40 -25.71 -0.07
C LYS A 31 13.96 -24.33 -0.47
N LEU A 32 13.07 -23.38 -0.77
CA LEU A 32 13.37 -21.99 -1.07
C LEU A 32 13.21 -21.07 0.16
N GLY A 33 12.98 -21.64 1.36
CA GLY A 33 12.79 -20.87 2.59
C GLY A 33 11.42 -20.18 2.70
N ILE A 34 10.46 -20.53 1.83
CA ILE A 34 9.13 -19.92 1.85
C ILE A 34 8.29 -20.56 2.96
N SER A 35 7.76 -19.72 3.86
CA SER A 35 6.93 -20.21 4.96
C SER A 35 5.52 -20.61 4.50
N ARG A 36 4.92 -21.57 5.22
CA ARG A 36 3.53 -21.98 5.01
C ARG A 36 2.57 -20.78 5.03
N MET A 37 2.74 -19.88 6.00
CA MET A 37 1.92 -18.68 6.15
C MET A 37 2.01 -17.76 4.92
N PHE A 38 3.18 -17.68 4.30
CA PHE A 38 3.38 -16.89 3.09
C PHE A 38 2.55 -17.44 1.91
N VAL A 39 2.51 -18.76 1.74
CA VAL A 39 1.71 -19.44 0.71
C VAL A 39 0.23 -19.08 0.87
N TYR A 40 -0.34 -19.34 2.05
CA TYR A 40 -1.76 -19.05 2.32
C TYR A 40 -2.12 -17.58 2.14
N ARG A 41 -1.29 -16.66 2.66
CA ARG A 41 -1.52 -15.21 2.50
C ARG A 41 -1.45 -14.78 1.04
N THR A 42 -0.52 -15.34 0.27
CA THR A 42 -0.37 -15.02 -1.16
C THR A 42 -1.57 -15.51 -1.97
N ILE A 43 -2.05 -16.72 -1.71
CA ILE A 43 -3.25 -17.27 -2.37
C ILE A 43 -4.48 -16.42 -2.04
N ASN A 44 -4.75 -16.17 -0.75
CA ASN A 44 -5.90 -15.37 -0.33
C ASN A 44 -5.87 -13.97 -0.95
N ARG A 45 -4.69 -13.34 -0.94
CA ARG A 45 -4.49 -12.04 -1.59
C ARG A 45 -4.75 -12.12 -3.10
N TYR A 46 -4.19 -13.11 -3.78
CA TYR A 46 -4.38 -13.27 -5.22
C TYR A 46 -5.85 -13.48 -5.60
N ASN A 47 -6.60 -14.23 -4.79
CA ASN A 47 -8.04 -14.40 -4.99
C ASN A 47 -8.81 -13.09 -4.85
N ASN A 48 -8.35 -12.17 -3.99
CA ASN A 48 -9.01 -10.87 -3.77
C ASN A 48 -8.61 -9.78 -4.78
N THR A 49 -7.34 -9.72 -5.18
CA THR A 49 -6.81 -8.62 -6.01
C THR A 49 -6.36 -9.04 -7.41
N SER A 50 -6.29 -10.34 -7.69
CA SER A 50 -5.76 -10.92 -8.94
C SER A 50 -4.38 -10.38 -9.34
N SER A 51 -3.61 -9.86 -8.39
CA SER A 51 -2.34 -9.17 -8.62
C SER A 51 -1.21 -9.77 -7.81
N VAL A 52 -0.04 -9.86 -8.47
CA VAL A 52 1.23 -10.33 -7.88
C VAL A 52 1.93 -9.19 -7.12
N GLU A 53 1.81 -7.97 -7.63
CA GLU A 53 2.55 -6.81 -7.14
C GLU A 53 2.17 -6.47 -5.71
N ASP A 54 3.09 -5.88 -4.95
CA ASP A 54 2.79 -5.39 -3.60
C ASP A 54 1.76 -4.26 -3.64
N GLN A 55 0.91 -4.18 -2.62
CA GLN A 55 -0.10 -3.12 -2.56
C GLN A 55 0.61 -1.81 -2.22
N LYS A 56 0.31 -0.75 -2.96
CA LYS A 56 0.74 0.59 -2.57
C LYS A 56 0.24 0.85 -1.16
N ARG A 57 1.15 1.17 -0.24
CA ARG A 57 0.79 1.57 1.11
C ARG A 57 -0.03 2.86 0.99
N SER A 58 -1.32 2.79 1.27
CA SER A 58 -2.21 3.94 1.18
C SER A 58 -1.87 5.03 2.19
N GLY A 59 -1.13 4.68 3.25
CA GLY A 59 -0.82 5.58 4.36
C GLY A 59 -2.11 6.13 4.99
N ARG A 60 -1.96 6.96 6.02
CA ARG A 60 -3.05 7.86 6.38
C ARG A 60 -3.04 8.98 5.35
N PRO A 61 -4.13 9.23 4.61
CA PRO A 61 -4.19 10.43 3.79
C PRO A 61 -3.92 11.63 4.70
N ARG A 62 -2.79 12.32 4.50
CA ARG A 62 -2.62 13.67 5.03
C ARG A 62 -3.65 14.49 4.28
N VAL A 63 -4.76 14.79 4.94
CA VAL A 63 -5.65 15.84 4.48
C VAL A 63 -4.76 17.08 4.36
N VAL A 64 -4.38 17.45 3.13
CA VAL A 64 -3.76 18.74 2.83
C VAL A 64 -4.86 19.74 3.08
N GLY A 65 -4.98 20.15 4.35
CA GLY A 65 -6.13 20.85 4.86
C GLY A 65 -6.29 22.21 4.20
N THR A 66 -7.32 22.35 3.38
CA THR A 66 -8.29 23.42 3.66
C THR A 66 -9.32 22.85 4.64
N THR A 67 -8.87 22.52 5.86
CA THR A 67 -9.82 22.21 6.93
C THR A 67 -10.73 23.42 7.11
N ASN A 68 -11.99 23.19 7.48
CA ASN A 68 -12.90 24.28 7.84
C ASN A 68 -12.29 25.20 8.92
N ALA A 69 -11.36 24.67 9.74
CA ALA A 69 -10.55 25.44 10.68
C ALA A 69 -9.59 26.44 10.00
N VAL A 70 -8.91 26.07 8.90
CA VAL A 70 -8.07 27.00 8.12
C VAL A 70 -8.94 28.06 7.44
N LYS A 71 -10.06 27.67 6.82
CA LYS A 71 -11.00 28.64 6.21
C LYS A 71 -11.60 29.58 7.25
N ALA A 72 -12.03 29.06 8.40
CA ALA A 72 -12.57 29.87 9.49
C ALA A 72 -11.51 30.80 10.09
N ARG A 73 -10.25 30.37 10.20
CA ARG A 73 -9.14 31.21 10.65
C ARG A 73 -8.85 32.34 9.65
N ILE A 74 -8.87 32.07 8.34
CA ILE A 74 -8.71 33.10 7.30
C ILE A 74 -9.87 34.10 7.37
N ASN A 75 -11.12 33.62 7.50
CA ASN A 75 -12.31 34.47 7.53
C ASN A 75 -12.43 35.33 8.80
N ARG A 76 -11.84 34.91 9.93
CA ARG A 76 -11.81 35.70 11.18
C ARG A 76 -10.82 36.87 11.14
N ILE A 77 -9.89 36.88 10.18
CA ILE A 77 -8.84 37.89 10.10
C ILE A 77 -9.30 39.02 9.15
N PRO A 78 -9.09 40.31 9.51
CA PRO A 78 -9.44 41.41 8.63
C PRO A 78 -8.80 41.27 7.24
N ILE A 79 -9.55 41.56 6.18
CA ILE A 79 -9.20 41.29 4.77
C ILE A 79 -7.78 41.78 4.41
N ARG A 80 -7.36 42.95 4.94
CA ARG A 80 -6.01 43.50 4.75
C ARG A 80 -4.87 42.56 5.19
N LYS A 81 -5.11 41.73 6.21
CA LYS A 81 -4.13 40.77 6.76
C LYS A 81 -4.28 39.35 6.18
N GLN A 82 -5.37 39.05 5.46
CA GLN A 82 -5.57 37.74 4.81
C GLN A 82 -4.58 37.50 3.68
N LYS A 83 -4.28 38.52 2.87
CA LYS A 83 -3.31 38.43 1.75
C LYS A 83 -1.94 37.91 2.21
N ASN A 84 -1.46 38.35 3.38
CA ASN A 84 -0.17 37.94 3.95
C ASN A 84 -0.13 36.49 4.44
N LEU A 85 -1.28 35.88 4.74
CA LEU A 85 -1.37 34.49 5.21
C LEU A 85 -1.52 33.52 4.04
N ILE A 86 -2.25 33.93 3.01
CA ILE A 86 -2.38 33.18 1.76
C ILE A 86 -0.98 33.04 1.12
N THR A 87 -0.24 34.14 0.98
CA THR A 87 1.10 34.13 0.37
C THR A 87 2.14 33.33 1.17
N LYS A 88 2.11 33.39 2.51
CA LYS A 88 3.01 32.60 3.38
C LYS A 88 2.76 31.09 3.28
N ASN A 89 1.50 30.69 3.12
CA ASN A 89 1.14 29.29 2.95
C ASN A 89 1.49 28.77 1.54
N GLU A 90 1.53 29.65 0.52
CA GLU A 90 1.92 29.30 -0.84
C GLU A 90 3.44 29.14 -1.00
N HIS A 91 4.25 29.95 -0.31
CA HIS A 91 5.73 29.87 -0.34
C HIS A 91 6.32 28.74 0.52
N SER A 92 5.49 28.06 1.32
CA SER A 92 5.91 26.90 2.14
C SER A 92 5.60 25.56 1.46
N ARG A 93 5.24 25.58 0.16
CA ARG A 93 5.10 24.41 -0.73
C ARG A 93 6.37 24.22 -1.53
#